data_AF-U2H0T1-F1
#
_entry.id   AF-U2H0T1-F1
#
_cell.length_a   1.000
_cell.length_b   1.000
_cell.length_c   1.000
_cell.angle_alpha   90.00
_cell.angle_beta   90.00
_cell.angle_gamma   90.00
#
_symmetry.space_group_name_H-M   'P 1'
#
loop_
_entity.id
_entity.type
_entity.pdbx_description
1 polymer ?
#
loop_
_entity_poly.entity_id
_entity_poly.type
_entity_poly.pdbx_seq_one_letter_code
_entity_poly.pdbx_strand_id
1 'polypeptide(L)' 'MYNFKDVSKKYINNYLVYHNFVNFAKESRMDKEQILFNHILNTDCISKVDKLGDRPSVPLIVV' A
#
# COMPACT_ATOMS: atom_id res chain seq x y z
N MET A 1 -12.28 8.47 -20.05
CA MET A 1 -11.24 7.48 -19.68
C MET A 1 -10.13 7.56 -20.74
N TYR A 2 -9.00 8.21 -20.43
CA TYR A 2 -7.85 8.25 -21.35
C TYR A 2 -7.05 6.96 -21.18
N ASN A 3 -7.24 6.01 -22.10
CA ASN A 3 -6.46 4.78 -22.11
C ASN A 3 -5.06 5.09 -22.65
N PHE A 4 -4.06 5.04 -21.76
CA PHE A 4 -2.66 5.12 -22.15
C PHE A 4 -2.32 3.97 -23.11
N LYS A 5 -1.83 4.31 -24.31
CA LYS A 5 -1.32 3.33 -25.29
C LYS A 5 -0.08 2.61 -24.71
N ASP A 6 0.14 1.36 -25.09
CA ASP A 6 1.18 0.49 -24.51
C ASP A 6 2.59 1.09 -24.49
N VAL A 7 2.92 1.90 -25.50
CA VAL A 7 4.20 2.62 -25.58
C VAL A 7 4.35 3.61 -24.41
N SER A 8 3.29 4.34 -24.09
CA SER A 8 3.26 5.30 -23.00
C SER A 8 3.33 4.60 -21.64
N LYS A 9 2.74 3.40 -21.48
CA LYS A 9 2.91 2.56 -20.28
C LYS A 9 4.37 2.17 -20.06
N LYS A 10 5.09 1.78 -21.13
CA LYS A 10 6.52 1.42 -21.02
C LYS A 10 7.36 2.58 -20.48
N TYR A 11 7.16 3.78 -21.02
CA TYR A 11 7.92 4.96 -20.58
C TYR A 11 7.55 5.41 -19.17
N ILE A 12 6.26 5.37 -18.80
CA ILE A 12 5.82 5.67 -17.44
C ILE A 12 6.40 4.68 -16.43
N ASN A 13 6.37 3.38 -16.74
CA ASN A 13 6.88 2.36 -15.83
C ASN A 13 8.40 2.50 -15.65
N ASN A 14 9.15 2.74 -16.72
CA ASN A 14 10.59 2.99 -16.61
C ASN A 14 10.91 4.25 -15.83
N TYR A 15 10.14 5.33 -16.01
CA TYR A 15 10.30 6.57 -15.26
C TYR A 15 10.06 6.35 -13.76
N LEU A 16 8.96 5.66 -13.42
CA LEU A 16 8.63 5.32 -12.03
C LEU A 16 9.72 4.45 -11.39
N VAL A 17 10.20 3.44 -12.11
CA VAL A 17 11.26 2.55 -11.63
C VAL A 17 12.57 3.31 -11.42
N TYR A 18 12.98 4.14 -12.38
CA TYR A 18 14.20 4.94 -12.28
C TYR A 18 14.13 5.92 -11.10
N HIS A 19 13.04 6.68 -10.97
CA HIS A 19 12.89 7.62 -9.88
C HIS A 19 12.76 6.92 -8.52
N ASN A 20 12.12 5.76 -8.45
CA ASN A 20 12.11 4.94 -7.23
C ASN A 20 13.52 4.49 -6.84
N PHE A 21 14.31 3.97 -7.78
CA PHE A 21 15.69 3.54 -7.49
C PHE A 21 16.61 4.70 -7.14
N VAL A 22 16.51 5.83 -7.83
CA VAL A 22 17.34 7.01 -7.59
C VAL A 22 16.98 7.68 -6.26
N ASN A 23 15.69 7.81 -5.94
CA ASN A 23 15.26 8.36 -4.66
C ASN A 23 15.63 7.40 -3.53
N PHE A 24 15.40 6.09 -3.70
CA PHE A 24 15.83 5.08 -2.74
C PHE A 24 17.36 5.07 -2.54
N ALA A 25 18.17 5.28 -3.57
CA ALA A 25 19.62 5.29 -3.44
C ALA A 25 20.15 6.58 -2.77
N LYS A 26 19.46 7.71 -2.96
CA LYS A 26 19.88 9.02 -2.44
C LYS A 26 19.46 9.27 -0.99
N GLU A 27 18.32 8.73 -0.59
CA GLU A 27 17.77 8.94 0.76
C GLU A 27 18.54 8.16 1.82
N SER A 28 18.75 8.79 2.98
CA SER A 28 19.34 8.12 4.13
C SER A 28 18.36 7.07 4.69
N ARG A 29 18.86 6.17 5.54
CA ARG A 29 18.00 5.20 6.23
C ARG A 29 16.89 5.89 7.03
N MET A 30 17.20 7.01 7.68
CA MET A 30 16.24 7.77 8.49
C MET A 30 15.12 8.36 7.63
N ASP A 31 15.44 8.89 6.45
CA ASP A 31 14.45 9.44 5.53
C ASP A 31 13.45 8.35 5.08
N LYS A 32 13.97 7.16 4.77
CA LYS A 32 13.15 6.00 4.38
C LYS A 32 12.24 5.53 5.49
N GLU A 33 12.74 5.47 6.73
CA GLU A 33 11.95 5.10 7.90
C GLU A 33 10.82 6.10 8.15
N GLN A 34 11.08 7.40 7.96
CA GLN A 34 10.06 8.45 8.08
C GLN A 34 8.99 8.36 6.97
N ILE A 35 9.40 8.13 5.72
CA ILE A 35 8.46 7.95 4.60
C ILE A 35 7.58 6.71 4.83
N LEU A 36 8.17 5.60 5.25
CA LEU A 36 7.43 4.37 5.56
C LEU A 36 6.44 4.59 6.71
N PHE A 37 6.89 5.25 7.79
CA PHE A 37 6.04 5.57 8.93
C PHE A 37 4.83 6.43 8.52
N ASN A 38 5.07 7.48 7.74
CA ASN A 38 4.01 8.32 7.20
C ASN A 38 3.06 7.54 6.28
N HIS A 39 3.57 6.61 5.47
CA HIS A 39 2.74 5.78 4.61
C HIS A 39 1.83 4.87 5.44
N ILE A 40 2.35 4.21 6.47
CA ILE A 40 1.56 3.34 7.36
C ILE A 40 0.45 4.11 8.06
N LEU A 41 0.73 5.33 8.54
CA LEU A 41 -0.28 6.13 9.24
C LEU A 41 -1.39 6.65 8.34
N ASN A 42 -1.06 7.02 7.10
CA ASN A 42 -1.98 7.71 6.20
C ASN A 42 -2.67 6.78 5.19
N THR A 43 -2.28 5.51 5.11
CA THR A 43 -2.88 4.57 4.18
C THR A 43 -4.05 3.85 4.84
N ASP A 44 -5.24 4.01 4.26
CA ASP A 44 -6.43 3.32 4.72
C ASP A 44 -6.23 1.80 4.67
N CYS A 45 -6.27 1.16 5.84
CA CYS A 45 -6.20 -0.29 5.95
C CYS A 45 -7.59 -0.89 5.72
N ILE A 46 -7.90 -1.18 4.45
CA ILE A 46 -9.15 -1.87 4.09
C ILE A 46 -8.90 -3.37 4.14
N SER A 47 -9.30 -4.01 5.25
CA SER A 47 -9.38 -5.47 5.31
C SER A 47 -10.75 -5.93 4.83
N LYS A 48 -10.77 -6.84 3.84
CA LYS A 48 -11.99 -7.54 3.47
C LYS A 48 -12.16 -8.72 4.42
N VAL A 49 -13.24 -8.71 5.20
CA VAL A 49 -13.60 -9.85 6.04
C VAL A 49 -14.54 -10.73 5.23
N ASP A 50 -14.00 -11.76 4.59
CA ASP A 50 -14.78 -12.64 3.70
C ASP A 50 -15.83 -13.48 4.46
N LYS A 51 -15.66 -13.71 5.77
CA LYS A 51 -16.44 -14.71 6.54
C LYS A 51 -16.76 -14.26 7.98
N LEU A 52 -17.55 -13.21 8.13
CA LEU A 52 -18.10 -12.83 9.44
C LEU A 52 -19.07 -13.90 9.99
N GLY A 53 -19.80 -14.61 9.12
CA GLY A 53 -20.80 -15.60 9.50
C GLY A 53 -20.26 -16.94 10.00
N ASP A 54 -19.02 -17.30 9.68
CA ASP A 54 -18.40 -18.57 10.10
C ASP A 54 -17.82 -18.50 11.54
N ARG A 55 -17.94 -17.35 12.22
CA ARG A 55 -17.40 -17.18 13.56
C ARG A 55 -18.27 -17.95 14.57
N PRO A 56 -17.67 -18.74 15.48
CA PRO A 56 -18.43 -19.39 16.53
C PRO A 56 -19.12 -18.33 17.40
N SER A 57 -20.39 -18.58 17.76
CA SER A 57 -21.14 -17.72 18.66
C SER A 57 -20.39 -17.62 20.00
N VAL A 58 -20.06 -16.39 20.42
CA VAL A 58 -19.48 -16.16 21.74
C VAL A 58 -20.62 -16.24 22.76
N PRO A 59 -20.61 -17.19 23.71
CA PRO A 59 -21.67 -17.31 24.69
C PRO A 59 -21.66 -16.09 25.61
N LEU A 60 -22.81 -15.45 25.75
CA LEU A 60 -23.01 -14.41 26.74
C LEU A 60 -23.09 -15.08 28.11
N ILE A 61 -22.15 -14.74 29.00
CA ILE A 61 -22.26 -15.08 30.42
C ILE A 61 -23.34 -14.15 30.98
N VAL A 62 -24.54 -14.69 31.19
CA VAL A 62 -25.58 -14.02 31.96
C VAL A 62 -25.22 -14.20 33.43
N VAL A 63 -24.79 -13.11 34.07
CA VAL A 63 -24.56 -13.03 35.53
C VAL A 63 -25.83 -12.54 36.20
#